data_AF-A0A838TQM3-F1
#
_entry.id   AF-A0A838TQM3-F1
#
_cell.length_a   1.000
_cell.length_b   1.000
_cell.length_c   1.000
_cell.angle_alpha   90.00
_cell.angle_beta   90.00
_cell.angle_gamma   90.00
#
_symmetry.space_group_name_H-M   'P 1'
#
loop_
_entity.id
_entity.type
_entity.pdbx_description
1 polymer ?
#
loop_
_entity_poly.entity_id
_entity_poly.type
_entity_poly.pdbx_seq_one_letter_code
_entity_poly.pdbx_strand_id
1 'polypeptide(L)'
;MNEEKQLTQQESLQLITQMINQAKNIYYESGMGCLLWGFTNLICFTLAYLDATVQGFDLPFTPFSLLIITFVVQLYFDRKEAVKKRTMATTYLDDVHKYVWMSFGIAVVLFTIAGGIANIGYVMLPVLLLLFGIPTFISGCVSKFPAMIIGGVICWVFSIIAFLYQGYYAYLLCAAGATAAWIIPGFILQERFKKQQRIEEQKNQHGV
;
A
#
# COMPACT_ATOMS: atom_id res chain seq x y z
N MET A 1 -42.03 15.79 -21.69
CA MET A 1 -42.52 14.49 -21.20
C MET A 1 -41.48 13.48 -21.64
N ASN A 2 -40.58 13.07 -20.75
CA ASN A 2 -39.45 12.21 -21.11
C ASN A 2 -39.97 10.81 -21.38
N GLU A 3 -39.75 10.31 -22.59
CA GLU A 3 -40.04 8.93 -22.97
C GLU A 3 -39.12 8.00 -22.18
N GLU A 4 -39.68 7.29 -21.19
CA GLU A 4 -39.01 6.19 -20.53
C GLU A 4 -38.83 5.06 -21.54
N LYS A 5 -37.64 5.01 -22.14
CA LYS A 5 -37.22 3.96 -23.06
C LYS A 5 -37.26 2.63 -22.31
N GLN A 6 -38.31 1.83 -22.50
CA GLN A 6 -38.40 0.49 -21.92
C GLN A 6 -37.27 -0.36 -22.49
N LEU A 7 -36.28 -0.67 -21.64
CA LEU A 7 -35.19 -1.55 -21.98
C LEU A 7 -35.75 -2.90 -22.39
N THR A 8 -35.40 -3.35 -23.59
CA THR A 8 -35.80 -4.69 -24.05
C THR A 8 -35.16 -5.74 -23.16
N GLN A 9 -35.82 -6.89 -23.00
CA GLN A 9 -35.37 -7.97 -22.10
C GLN A 9 -33.95 -8.47 -22.38
N GLN A 10 -33.45 -8.29 -23.60
CA GLN A 10 -32.06 -8.56 -23.98
C GLN A 10 -31.09 -7.48 -23.51
N GLU A 11 -31.46 -6.19 -23.61
CA GLU A 11 -30.64 -5.07 -23.11
C GLU A 11 -30.50 -5.11 -21.59
N SER A 12 -31.57 -5.47 -20.86
CA SER A 12 -31.49 -5.62 -19.40
C SER A 12 -30.64 -6.83 -18.99
N LEU A 13 -30.73 -7.96 -19.70
CA LEU A 13 -29.85 -9.11 -19.46
C LEU A 13 -28.39 -8.81 -19.82
N GLN A 14 -28.15 -8.08 -20.91
CA GLN A 14 -26.81 -7.62 -21.28
C GLN A 14 -26.25 -6.62 -20.26
N LEU A 15 -27.08 -5.69 -19.77
CA LEU A 15 -26.69 -4.74 -18.72
C LEU A 15 -26.38 -5.48 -17.41
N ILE A 16 -27.22 -6.43 -16.98
CA ILE A 16 -26.96 -7.27 -15.81
C ILE A 16 -25.66 -8.07 -16.01
N THR A 17 -25.43 -8.63 -17.19
CA THR A 17 -24.21 -9.39 -17.51
C THR A 17 -22.97 -8.50 -17.53
N GLN A 18 -23.08 -7.28 -18.06
CA GLN A 18 -22.02 -6.27 -18.01
C GLN A 18 -21.77 -5.83 -16.57
N MET A 19 -22.80 -5.58 -15.77
CA MET A 19 -22.66 -5.25 -14.35
C MET A 19 -22.05 -6.41 -13.55
N ILE A 20 -22.44 -7.66 -13.83
CA ILE A 20 -21.84 -8.86 -13.22
C ILE A 20 -20.38 -9.02 -13.65
N ASN A 21 -20.06 -8.86 -14.94
CA ASN A 21 -18.70 -9.00 -15.46
C ASN A 21 -17.78 -7.85 -15.01
N GLN A 22 -18.30 -6.64 -14.92
CA GLN A 22 -17.60 -5.48 -14.39
C GLN A 22 -17.40 -5.60 -12.87
N ALA A 23 -18.37 -6.17 -12.15
CA ALA A 23 -18.20 -6.59 -10.75
C ALA A 23 -17.32 -7.83 -10.59
N LYS A 24 -17.00 -8.56 -11.67
CA LYS A 24 -16.04 -9.67 -11.67
C LYS A 24 -14.61 -9.21 -11.99
N ASN A 25 -14.48 -8.08 -12.70
CA ASN A 25 -13.21 -7.46 -13.05
C ASN A 25 -12.73 -6.51 -11.95
N ILE A 26 -12.79 -6.98 -10.70
CA ILE A 26 -12.35 -6.25 -9.53
C ILE A 26 -10.83 -6.21 -9.56
N TYR A 27 -10.32 -5.05 -10.00
CA TYR A 27 -9.15 -4.39 -9.46
C TYR A 27 -7.82 -5.17 -9.58
N TYR A 28 -7.05 -4.84 -10.61
CA TYR A 28 -5.69 -5.34 -10.79
C TYR A 28 -4.69 -4.21 -10.72
N GLU A 29 -4.35 -3.81 -9.50
CA GLU A 29 -3.09 -3.13 -9.28
C GLU A 29 -1.95 -4.14 -9.41
N SER A 30 -0.87 -3.75 -10.08
CA SER A 30 0.27 -4.64 -10.34
C SER A 30 1.04 -5.04 -9.08
N GLY A 31 0.69 -4.46 -7.92
CA GLY A 31 1.43 -4.59 -6.67
C GLY A 31 2.79 -3.90 -6.69
N MET A 32 3.15 -3.21 -7.78
CA MET A 32 4.44 -2.55 -7.92
C MET A 32 4.66 -1.47 -6.88
N GLY A 33 3.66 -0.64 -6.59
CA GLY A 33 3.76 0.39 -5.54
C GLY A 33 4.03 -0.22 -4.16
N CYS A 34 3.34 -1.32 -3.84
CA CYS A 34 3.53 -2.06 -2.59
C CYS A 34 4.97 -2.59 -2.46
N LEU A 35 5.50 -3.20 -3.53
CA LEU A 35 6.90 -3.67 -3.56
C LEU A 35 7.90 -2.53 -3.43
N LEU A 36 7.71 -1.42 -4.17
CA LEU A 36 8.58 -0.25 -4.14
C LEU A 36 8.69 0.32 -2.71
N TRP A 37 7.54 0.54 -2.08
CA TRP A 37 7.46 1.05 -0.72
C TRP A 37 8.03 0.06 0.30
N GLY A 38 7.76 -1.24 0.13
CA GLY A 38 8.28 -2.31 0.98
C GLY A 38 9.81 -2.37 0.98
N PHE A 39 10.43 -2.47 -0.19
CA PHE A 39 11.89 -2.52 -0.31
C PHE A 39 12.56 -1.22 0.15
N THR A 40 11.96 -0.07 -0.17
CA THR A 40 12.48 1.22 0.30
C THR A 40 12.51 1.27 1.81
N ASN A 41 11.42 0.89 2.48
CA ASN A 41 11.34 0.93 3.94
C ASN A 41 12.28 -0.10 4.58
N LEU A 42 12.37 -1.30 4.02
CA LEU A 42 13.32 -2.32 4.47
C LEU A 42 14.76 -1.77 4.44
N ILE A 43 15.19 -1.18 3.33
CA ILE A 43 16.54 -0.60 3.18
C ILE A 43 16.71 0.59 4.12
N CYS A 44 15.76 1.52 4.14
CA CYS A 44 15.80 2.73 4.95
C CYS A 44 15.95 2.41 6.45
N PHE A 45 15.09 1.54 6.99
CA PHE A 45 15.14 1.18 8.40
C PHE A 45 16.36 0.33 8.75
N THR A 46 16.84 -0.51 7.83
CA THR A 46 18.09 -1.26 8.05
C THR A 46 19.29 -0.32 8.09
N LEU A 47 19.37 0.65 7.18
CA LEU A 47 20.44 1.66 7.21
C LEU A 47 20.36 2.53 8.47
N ALA A 48 19.17 2.93 8.91
CA ALA A 48 18.97 3.67 10.16
C ALA A 48 19.39 2.85 11.40
N TYR A 49 19.18 1.53 11.37
CA TYR A 49 19.70 0.64 12.42
C TYR A 49 21.24 0.60 12.44
N LEU A 50 21.88 0.50 11.27
CA LEU A 50 23.35 0.47 11.17
C LEU A 50 23.98 1.77 11.64
N ASP A 51 23.43 2.90 11.21
CA ASP A 51 23.82 4.25 11.66
C ASP A 51 23.70 4.41 13.19
N ALA A 52 22.63 3.86 13.78
CA ALA A 52 22.42 3.91 15.23
C ALA A 52 23.27 2.93 16.06
N THR A 53 23.87 1.89 15.46
CA THR A 53 24.54 0.79 16.19
C THR A 53 26.04 0.69 15.93
N VAL A 54 26.51 1.07 14.75
CA VAL A 54 27.91 0.91 14.34
C VAL A 54 28.65 2.23 14.56
N GLN A 55 29.54 2.25 15.56
CA GLN A 55 30.39 3.42 15.81
C GLN A 55 31.30 3.71 14.60
N GLY A 56 31.23 4.92 14.06
CA GLY A 56 32.00 5.38 12.91
C GLY A 56 31.34 5.12 11.54
N PHE A 57 30.12 4.60 11.52
CA PHE A 57 29.31 4.52 10.30
C PHE A 57 28.49 5.80 10.14
N ASP A 58 29.16 6.92 9.85
CA ASP A 58 28.48 8.19 9.59
C ASP A 58 28.06 8.23 8.12
N LEU A 59 26.76 8.07 7.86
CA LEU A 59 26.24 8.27 6.52
C LEU A 59 26.21 9.78 6.19
N PRO A 60 26.64 10.19 4.99
CA PRO A 60 26.58 11.60 4.58
C PRO A 60 25.15 12.08 4.33
N PHE A 61 24.15 11.20 4.44
CA PHE A 61 22.73 11.49 4.27
C PHE A 61 21.91 10.73 5.32
N THR A 62 20.75 11.29 5.69
CA THR A 62 19.82 10.59 6.58
C THR A 62 19.10 9.49 5.79
N PRO A 63 19.02 8.23 6.28
CA PRO A 63 18.35 7.14 5.57
C PRO A 63 16.91 7.46 5.13
N PHE A 64 16.20 8.27 5.93
CA PHE A 64 14.84 8.73 5.65
C PHE A 64 14.71 9.61 4.39
N SER A 65 15.79 10.22 3.90
CA SER A 65 15.78 10.96 2.63
C SER A 65 15.39 10.08 1.44
N LEU A 66 15.64 8.76 1.51
CA LEU A 66 15.21 7.79 0.50
C LEU A 66 13.69 7.76 0.34
N LEU A 67 12.92 8.01 1.41
CA LEU A 67 11.46 8.04 1.33
C LEU A 67 10.95 9.17 0.43
N ILE A 68 11.65 10.30 0.40
CA ILE A 68 11.32 11.43 -0.48
C ILE A 68 11.55 11.03 -1.94
N ILE A 69 12.68 10.38 -2.23
CA ILE A 69 12.99 9.89 -3.59
C ILE A 69 11.94 8.87 -4.02
N THR A 70 11.60 7.92 -3.15
CA THR A 70 10.57 6.91 -3.43
C THR A 70 9.20 7.53 -3.67
N PHE A 71 8.83 8.57 -2.92
CA PHE A 71 7.59 9.31 -3.17
C PHE A 71 7.59 9.97 -4.57
N VAL A 72 8.70 10.59 -5.00
CA VAL A 72 8.83 11.16 -6.34
C VAL A 72 8.72 10.09 -7.43
N VAL A 73 9.38 8.94 -7.24
CA VAL A 73 9.30 7.80 -8.16
C VAL A 73 7.88 7.24 -8.23
N GLN A 74 7.20 7.12 -7.09
CA GLN A 74 5.80 6.68 -7.01
C GLN A 74 4.89 7.62 -7.81
N LEU A 75 5.02 8.95 -7.63
CA LEU A 75 4.21 9.91 -8.40
C LEU A 75 4.43 9.79 -9.92
N TYR A 76 5.65 9.48 -10.36
CA TYR A 76 5.93 9.22 -11.77
C TYR A 76 5.21 7.96 -12.27
N PHE A 77 5.26 6.86 -11.51
CA PHE A 77 4.55 5.63 -11.84
C PHE A 77 3.03 5.83 -11.84
N ASP A 78 2.49 6.49 -10.82
CA ASP A 78 1.06 6.78 -10.71
C ASP A 78 0.58 7.61 -11.90
N ARG A 79 1.34 8.61 -12.35
CA ARG A 79 1.01 9.39 -13.56
C ARG A 79 1.00 8.52 -14.82
N LYS A 80 1.97 7.62 -14.96
CA LYS A 80 2.06 6.71 -16.10
C LYS A 80 0.91 5.69 -16.10
N GLU A 81 0.51 5.21 -14.94
CA GLU A 81 -0.59 4.27 -14.77
C GLU A 81 -1.96 4.95 -14.85
N ALA A 82 -2.11 6.20 -14.39
CA ALA A 82 -3.34 6.98 -14.50
C ALA A 82 -3.76 7.20 -15.96
N VAL A 83 -2.81 7.32 -16.89
CA VAL A 83 -3.10 7.38 -18.33
C VAL A 83 -3.73 6.08 -18.84
N LYS A 84 -3.37 4.93 -18.26
CA LYS A 84 -3.94 3.61 -18.59
C LYS A 84 -5.24 3.29 -17.85
N LYS A 85 -5.42 3.77 -16.62
CA LYS A 85 -6.58 3.48 -15.75
C LYS A 85 -7.87 4.23 -16.13
N ARG A 86 -7.81 5.31 -16.93
CA ARG A 86 -8.99 6.13 -17.31
C ARG A 86 -10.13 5.38 -18.03
N THR A 87 -9.91 4.15 -18.46
CA THR A 87 -10.90 3.30 -19.16
C THR A 87 -11.69 2.37 -18.24
N MET A 88 -11.39 2.27 -16.94
CA MET A 88 -12.06 1.34 -16.02
C MET A 88 -12.70 2.04 -14.82
N ALA A 89 -14.03 1.95 -14.71
CA ALA A 89 -14.86 2.58 -13.68
C ALA A 89 -14.56 2.04 -12.26
N THR A 90 -13.54 2.58 -11.60
CA THR A 90 -13.06 2.12 -10.27
C THR A 90 -12.85 3.24 -9.25
N THR A 91 -13.63 4.33 -9.38
CA THR A 91 -13.50 5.55 -8.58
C THR A 91 -13.58 5.34 -7.07
N TYR A 92 -14.45 4.45 -6.57
CA TYR A 92 -14.71 4.34 -5.13
C TYR A 92 -13.55 3.71 -4.33
N LEU A 93 -12.92 2.65 -4.86
CA LEU A 93 -11.81 1.95 -4.21
C LEU A 93 -10.54 2.84 -4.18
N ASP A 94 -10.28 3.52 -5.30
CA ASP A 94 -9.20 4.48 -5.45
C ASP A 94 -9.32 5.63 -4.44
N ASP A 95 -10.54 6.17 -4.26
CA ASP A 95 -10.81 7.25 -3.33
C ASP A 95 -10.59 6.83 -1.88
N VAL A 96 -11.08 5.65 -1.48
CA VAL A 96 -10.85 5.12 -0.12
C VAL A 96 -9.35 4.96 0.15
N HIS A 97 -8.60 4.36 -0.78
CA HIS A 97 -7.16 4.23 -0.66
C HIS A 97 -6.50 5.61 -0.50
N LYS A 98 -6.82 6.55 -1.38
CA LYS A 98 -6.27 7.92 -1.33
C LYS A 98 -6.52 8.60 0.02
N TYR A 99 -7.75 8.58 0.54
CA TYR A 99 -8.08 9.25 1.80
C TYR A 99 -7.45 8.56 3.02
N VAL A 100 -7.38 7.23 3.01
CA VAL A 100 -6.73 6.45 4.08
C VAL A 100 -5.23 6.77 4.16
N TRP A 101 -4.53 6.80 3.02
CA TRP A 101 -3.11 7.12 2.99
C TRP A 101 -2.81 8.60 3.23
N MET A 102 -3.69 9.50 2.78
CA MET A 102 -3.57 10.93 3.08
C MET A 102 -3.71 11.21 4.57
N SER A 103 -4.70 10.59 5.24
CA SER A 103 -4.87 10.74 6.69
C SER A 103 -3.69 10.16 7.47
N PHE A 104 -3.17 8.99 7.06
CA PHE A 104 -1.93 8.44 7.61
C PHE A 104 -0.73 9.40 7.46
N GLY A 105 -0.50 9.94 6.26
CA GLY A 105 0.61 10.87 6.01
C GLY A 105 0.52 12.13 6.87
N ILE A 106 -0.68 12.72 6.99
CA ILE A 106 -0.92 13.87 7.87
C ILE A 106 -0.62 13.51 9.33
N ALA A 107 -1.09 12.35 9.80
CA ALA A 107 -0.85 11.89 11.16
C ALA A 107 0.65 11.70 11.46
N VAL A 108 1.41 11.13 10.53
CA VAL A 108 2.87 10.96 10.67
C VAL A 108 3.58 12.30 10.74
N VAL A 109 3.22 13.27 9.89
CA VAL A 109 3.84 14.61 9.90
C VAL A 109 3.54 15.33 11.21
N LEU A 110 2.28 15.37 11.65
CA LEU A 110 1.90 16.00 12.91
C LEU A 110 2.60 15.35 14.10
N PHE A 111 2.63 14.02 14.13
CA PHE A 111 3.27 13.28 15.19
C PHE A 111 4.79 13.48 15.22
N THR A 112 5.44 13.59 14.04
CA THR A 112 6.87 13.89 13.94
C THR A 112 7.19 15.27 14.50
N ILE A 113 6.39 16.29 14.16
CA ILE A 113 6.57 17.66 14.67
C ILE A 113 6.34 17.69 16.18
N ALA A 114 5.24 17.11 16.65
CA ALA A 114 4.90 17.06 18.07
C ALA A 114 5.96 16.30 18.90
N GLY A 115 6.44 15.17 18.39
CA GLY A 115 7.50 14.37 19.02
C GLY A 115 8.83 15.12 19.09
N GLY A 116 9.16 15.91 18.06
CA GLY A 116 10.34 16.79 18.06
C GLY A 116 10.27 17.89 19.12
N ILE A 117 9.10 18.54 19.28
CA ILE A 117 8.88 19.58 20.29
C ILE A 117 8.93 18.99 21.71
N ALA A 118 8.29 17.83 21.92
CA ALA A 118 8.22 17.17 23.22
C ALA A 118 9.47 16.34 23.58
N ASN A 119 10.45 16.23 22.67
CA ASN A 119 11.68 15.45 22.82
C ASN A 119 11.46 13.96 23.15
N ILE A 120 10.36 13.37 22.68
CA ILE A 120 9.96 11.98 22.95
C ILE A 120 10.37 11.00 21.85
N GLY A 121 11.65 11.03 21.46
CA GLY A 121 12.16 10.25 20.32
C GLY A 121 11.96 8.74 20.44
N TYR A 122 12.01 8.18 21.65
CA TYR A 122 11.88 6.74 21.88
C TYR A 122 10.48 6.17 21.57
N VAL A 123 9.43 7.02 21.62
CA VAL A 123 8.04 6.63 21.32
C VAL A 123 7.75 6.68 19.82
N MET A 124 8.63 7.32 19.04
CA MET A 124 8.33 7.69 17.66
C MET A 124 8.13 6.47 16.75
N LEU A 125 9.06 5.51 16.78
CA LEU A 125 9.02 4.31 15.93
C LEU A 125 7.89 3.33 16.31
N PRO A 126 7.64 3.02 17.60
CA PRO A 126 6.49 2.20 17.98
C PRO A 126 5.16 2.80 17.53
N VAL A 127 4.95 4.12 17.68
CA VAL A 127 3.73 4.78 17.21
C VAL A 127 3.66 4.81 15.69
N LEU A 128 4.80 4.97 15.00
CA LEU A 128 4.85 4.88 13.55
C LEU A 128 4.35 3.50 13.07
N LEU A 129 4.81 2.40 13.67
CA LEU A 129 4.30 1.05 13.38
C LEU A 129 2.79 0.91 13.63
N LEU A 130 2.28 1.54 14.69
CA LEU A 130 0.85 1.56 15.00
C LEU A 130 0.06 2.27 13.91
N LEU A 131 0.48 3.48 13.57
CA LEU A 131 -0.12 4.30 12.52
C LEU A 131 -0.04 3.62 11.16
N PHE A 132 1.04 2.89 10.88
CA PHE A 132 1.29 2.19 9.62
C PHE A 132 0.40 0.93 9.44
N GLY A 133 0.07 0.27 10.55
CA GLY A 133 -0.84 -0.87 10.54
C GLY A 133 -2.27 -0.48 10.12
N ILE A 134 -2.72 0.74 10.45
CA ILE A 134 -4.08 1.22 10.15
C ILE A 134 -4.38 1.27 8.63
N PRO A 135 -3.64 2.03 7.80
CA PRO A 135 -3.92 2.11 6.37
C PRO A 135 -3.72 0.76 5.70
N THR A 136 -2.70 -0.01 6.10
CA THR A 136 -2.45 -1.35 5.57
C THR A 136 -3.61 -2.31 5.83
N PHE A 137 -4.13 -2.31 7.07
CA PHE A 137 -5.28 -3.13 7.46
C PHE A 137 -6.55 -2.72 6.71
N ILE A 138 -6.84 -1.41 6.64
CA ILE A 138 -8.01 -0.89 5.92
C ILE A 138 -7.91 -1.22 4.44
N SER A 139 -6.76 -1.00 3.81
CA SER A 139 -6.51 -1.38 2.41
C SER A 139 -6.71 -2.88 2.19
N GLY A 140 -6.27 -3.72 3.14
CA GLY A 140 -6.52 -5.16 3.10
C GLY A 140 -8.01 -5.52 3.17
N CYS A 141 -8.77 -4.88 4.07
CA CYS A 141 -10.21 -5.10 4.21
C CYS A 141 -11.00 -4.65 2.97
N VAL A 142 -10.69 -3.47 2.47
CA VAL A 142 -11.35 -2.84 1.31
C VAL A 142 -11.06 -3.63 0.03
N SER A 143 -9.80 -4.05 -0.17
CA SER A 143 -9.39 -4.88 -1.31
C SER A 143 -9.67 -6.38 -1.12
N LYS A 144 -10.30 -6.78 0.00
CA LYS A 144 -10.57 -8.19 0.38
C LYS A 144 -9.33 -9.08 0.27
N PHE A 145 -8.17 -8.55 0.66
CA PHE A 145 -6.89 -9.20 0.52
C PHE A 145 -6.28 -9.55 1.89
N PRO A 146 -6.39 -10.82 2.34
CA PRO A 146 -6.04 -11.20 3.71
C PRO A 146 -4.55 -11.01 4.03
N ALA A 147 -3.66 -11.07 3.04
CA ALA A 147 -2.23 -10.85 3.26
C ALA A 147 -1.93 -9.45 3.83
N MET A 148 -2.61 -8.41 3.34
CA MET A 148 -2.46 -7.04 3.88
C MET A 148 -3.10 -6.89 5.26
N ILE A 149 -4.23 -7.57 5.51
CA ILE A 149 -4.87 -7.58 6.85
C ILE A 149 -3.90 -8.16 7.88
N ILE A 150 -3.32 -9.34 7.60
CA ILE A 150 -2.34 -9.99 8.45
C ILE A 150 -1.10 -9.10 8.62
N GLY A 151 -0.62 -8.48 7.55
CA GLY A 151 0.49 -7.53 7.60
C GLY A 151 0.24 -6.35 8.55
N GLY A 152 -0.94 -5.74 8.51
CA GLY A 152 -1.32 -4.67 9.44
C GLY A 152 -1.37 -5.13 10.91
N VAL A 153 -1.90 -6.33 11.16
CA VAL A 153 -1.91 -6.92 12.52
C VAL A 153 -0.49 -7.20 13.01
N ILE A 154 0.40 -7.70 12.14
CA ILE A 154 1.82 -7.90 12.47
C ILE A 154 2.48 -6.57 12.85
N CYS A 155 2.20 -5.48 12.13
CA CYS A 155 2.70 -4.15 12.50
C CYS A 155 2.26 -3.72 13.90
N TRP A 156 1.03 -4.01 14.31
CA TRP A 156 0.56 -3.71 15.66
C TRP A 156 1.22 -4.57 16.73
N VAL A 157 1.45 -5.87 16.46
CA VAL A 157 2.22 -6.74 17.35
C VAL A 157 3.65 -6.21 17.51
N PHE A 158 4.30 -5.83 16.42
CA PHE A 158 5.64 -5.23 16.45
C PHE A 158 5.67 -3.86 17.14
N SER A 159 4.61 -3.06 17.04
CA SER A 159 4.48 -1.81 17.78
C SER A 159 4.54 -2.06 19.29
N ILE A 160 3.79 -3.04 19.79
CA ILE A 160 3.80 -3.42 21.22
C ILE A 160 5.20 -3.87 21.62
N ILE A 161 5.85 -4.74 20.83
CA ILE A 161 7.21 -5.21 21.13
C ILE A 161 8.20 -4.05 21.12
N ALA A 162 8.08 -3.10 20.19
CA ALA A 162 8.94 -1.93 20.10
C ALA A 162 8.79 -1.01 21.33
N PHE A 163 7.58 -0.90 21.91
CA PHE A 163 7.36 -0.18 23.17
C PHE A 163 8.05 -0.85 24.38
N LEU A 164 8.16 -2.17 24.38
CA LEU A 164 8.76 -2.94 25.47
C LEU A 164 10.29 -2.91 25.44
N TYR A 165 10.89 -3.04 24.25
CA TYR A 165 12.33 -3.21 24.05
C TYR A 165 13.06 -1.92 23.64
N GLN A 166 12.47 -0.76 23.97
CA GLN A 166 12.93 0.61 23.63
C GLN A 166 14.42 0.69 23.26
N GLY A 167 14.71 1.08 22.03
CA GLY A 167 16.09 1.15 21.54
C GLY A 167 16.19 0.98 20.03
N TYR A 168 17.42 0.75 19.57
CA TYR A 168 17.72 0.62 18.14
C TYR A 168 17.04 -0.59 17.46
N TYR A 169 16.64 -1.61 18.22
CA TYR A 169 15.85 -2.74 17.69
C TYR A 169 14.49 -2.33 17.10
N ALA A 170 13.94 -1.17 17.49
CA ALA A 170 12.71 -0.66 16.91
C ALA A 170 12.83 -0.41 15.39
N TYR A 171 14.01 -0.02 14.90
CA TYR A 171 14.26 0.12 13.46
C TYR A 171 14.12 -1.23 12.73
N LEU A 172 14.63 -2.33 13.29
CA LEU A 172 14.47 -3.67 12.71
C LEU A 172 13.02 -4.15 12.74
N LEU A 173 12.28 -3.84 13.80
CA LEU A 173 10.85 -4.13 13.88
C LEU A 173 10.05 -3.37 12.81
N CYS A 174 10.40 -2.11 12.53
CA CYS A 174 9.84 -1.36 11.40
C CYS A 174 10.17 -2.01 10.05
N ALA A 175 11.41 -2.45 9.86
CA ALA A 175 11.85 -3.14 8.63
C ALA A 175 11.11 -4.48 8.43
N ALA A 176 10.96 -5.27 9.49
CA ALA A 176 10.20 -6.52 9.48
C ALA A 176 8.71 -6.27 9.23
N GLY A 177 8.15 -5.22 9.87
CA GLY A 177 6.77 -4.78 9.66
C GLY A 177 6.51 -4.39 8.20
N ALA A 178 7.37 -3.58 7.59
CA ALA A 178 7.27 -3.20 6.18
C ALA A 178 7.36 -4.42 5.24
N THR A 179 8.18 -5.40 5.58
CA THR A 179 8.30 -6.65 4.81
C THR A 179 6.98 -7.44 4.86
N ALA A 180 6.41 -7.61 6.06
CA ALA A 180 5.16 -8.33 6.25
C ALA A 180 3.94 -7.59 5.65
N ALA A 181 3.92 -6.27 5.79
CA ALA A 181 2.83 -5.41 5.33
C ALA A 181 2.82 -5.20 3.82
N TRP A 182 3.99 -5.09 3.18
CA TRP A 182 4.07 -4.64 1.78
C TRP A 182 4.85 -5.56 0.85
N ILE A 183 5.98 -6.13 1.27
CA ILE A 183 6.76 -7.01 0.38
C ILE A 183 6.00 -8.32 0.13
N ILE A 184 5.56 -9.01 1.18
CA ILE A 184 4.83 -10.28 1.05
C ILE A 184 3.53 -10.08 0.25
N PRO A 185 2.66 -9.11 0.58
CA PRO A 185 1.43 -8.90 -0.17
C PRO A 185 1.72 -8.42 -1.60
N GLY A 186 2.80 -7.65 -1.81
CA GLY A 186 3.25 -7.19 -3.12
C GLY A 186 3.62 -8.33 -4.08
N PHE A 187 4.37 -9.33 -3.62
CA PHE A 187 4.70 -10.49 -4.46
C PHE A 187 3.46 -11.33 -4.80
N ILE A 188 2.59 -11.58 -3.80
CA ILE A 188 1.35 -12.32 -4.01
C ILE A 188 0.44 -11.58 -5.02
N LEU A 189 0.37 -10.25 -4.94
CA LEU A 189 -0.42 -9.45 -5.86
C LEU A 189 0.16 -9.48 -7.28
N GLN A 190 1.49 -9.42 -7.41
CA GLN A 190 2.16 -9.48 -8.71
C GLN A 190 1.97 -10.85 -9.40
N GLU A 191 1.95 -11.94 -8.64
CA GLU A 191 1.66 -13.28 -9.18
C GLU A 191 0.22 -13.41 -9.66
N ARG A 192 -0.75 -12.89 -8.88
CA ARG A 192 -2.17 -12.86 -9.29
C ARG A 192 -2.35 -12.07 -10.57
N PHE A 193 -1.78 -10.87 -10.63
CA PHE A 193 -1.79 -9.99 -11.79
C PHE A 193 -1.28 -10.69 -13.06
N LYS A 194 -0.09 -11.31 -13.00
CA LYS A 194 0.49 -12.05 -14.14
C LYS A 194 -0.38 -13.25 -14.56
N LYS A 195 -0.98 -13.96 -13.60
CA LYS A 195 -1.84 -15.11 -13.89
C LYS A 195 -3.09 -14.69 -14.66
N GLN A 196 -3.69 -13.56 -14.33
CA GLN A 196 -4.86 -13.05 -15.04
C GLN A 196 -4.54 -12.48 -16.41
N GLN A 197 -3.42 -11.77 -16.57
CA GLN A 197 -2.98 -11.34 -17.90
C GLN A 197 -2.83 -12.53 -18.86
N ARG A 198 -2.24 -13.63 -18.41
CA ARG A 198 -2.16 -14.87 -19.23
C ARG A 198 -3.54 -15.44 -19.57
N ILE A 199 -4.50 -15.39 -18.64
CA ILE A 199 -5.88 -15.86 -18.90
C ILE A 199 -6.58 -14.97 -19.94
N GLU A 200 -6.40 -13.64 -19.86
CA GLU A 200 -6.94 -12.70 -20.84
C GLU A 200 -6.30 -12.86 -22.22
N GLU A 201 -4.97 -13.05 -22.29
CA GLU A 201 -4.25 -13.36 -23.53
C GLU A 201 -4.73 -14.68 -24.14
N GLN A 202 -4.94 -15.72 -23.32
CA GLN A 202 -5.48 -17.00 -23.78
C GLN A 202 -6.91 -16.88 -24.30
N LYS A 203 -7.78 -16.08 -23.66
CA LYS A 203 -9.15 -15.81 -24.14
C LYS A 203 -9.14 -15.07 -25.48
N ASN A 204 -8.30 -14.05 -25.62
CA ASN A 204 -8.16 -13.29 -26.86
C ASN A 204 -7.58 -14.14 -28.01
N GLN A 205 -6.72 -15.12 -27.71
CA GLN A 205 -6.19 -16.05 -28.70
C GLN A 205 -7.19 -17.15 -29.13
N HIS A 206 -8.13 -17.54 -28.26
CA HIS A 206 -9.11 -18.61 -28.54
C HIS A 206 -10.48 -18.09 -28.99
N GLY A 207 -10.67 -16.78 -29.16
CA GLY A 207 -11.84 -16.20 -29.84
C GLY A 207 -13.19 -16.60 -29.24
N VAL A 208 -13.32 -16.59 -27.91
CA VAL A 208 -14.61 -16.76 -27.20
C VAL A 208 -15.07 -15.43 -26.63
#